data_AF-A0A6J4P3U2-F1
#
_entry.id   AF-A0A6J4P3U2-F1
#
_cell.length_a   1.000
_cell.length_b   1.000
_cell.length_c   1.000
_cell.angle_alpha   90.00
_cell.angle_beta   90.00
_cell.angle_gamma   90.00
#
_symmetry.space_group_name_H-M   'P 1'
#
loop_
_entity.id
_entity.type
_entity.pdbx_description
1 polymer ?
#
loop_
_entity_poly.entity_id
_entity_poly.type
_entity_poly.pdbx_seq_one_letter_code
_entity_poly.pdbx_strand_id
1 'polypeptide(L)' 'REMARLQSFPDSFIFEGSMKKAMWQIGNAVPPRLAECIGFALIPYLTDIALNKPSLVTVKPPEQIQLVFD' A
#
# COMPACT_ATOMS: atom_id res chain seq x y z
N ARG A 1 20.89 -0.72 -4.62
CA ARG A 1 20.43 -0.22 -3.30
C ARG A 1 19.60 1.05 -3.43
N GLU A 2 19.96 1.90 -4.38
CA GLU A 2 19.41 3.20 -4.75
C GLU A 2 17.93 3.10 -5.12
N MET A 3 17.54 2.10 -5.92
CA MET A 3 16.13 1.86 -6.28
C MET A 3 15.22 1.65 -5.05
N ALA A 4 15.73 0.98 -4.01
CA ALA A 4 14.97 0.79 -2.78
C ALA A 4 14.76 2.13 -2.05
N ARG A 5 15.77 3.02 -2.06
CA ARG A 5 15.66 4.37 -1.49
C ARG A 5 14.67 5.24 -2.28
N LEU A 6 14.66 5.13 -3.62
CA LEU A 6 13.65 5.80 -4.45
C LEU A 6 12.24 5.36 -4.07
N GLN A 7 12.07 4.07 -3.79
CA GLN A 7 10.82 3.52 -3.28
C GLN A 7 10.61 3.78 -1.78
N SER A 8 11.44 4.60 -1.11
CA SER A 8 11.35 4.94 0.32
C SER A 8 11.57 3.80 1.32
N PHE A 9 12.20 2.69 0.91
CA PHE A 9 12.61 1.66 1.86
C PHE A 9 13.71 2.17 2.79
N PRO A 10 13.67 1.79 4.08
CA PRO A 10 14.71 2.15 5.02
C PRO A 10 16.04 1.49 4.63
N ASP A 11 17.11 2.14 5.06
CA ASP A 11 18.45 1.74 4.65
C ASP A 11 18.90 0.39 5.21
N SER A 12 18.26 -0.05 6.29
CA SER A 12 18.42 -1.34 6.94
C SER A 12 17.55 -2.46 6.33
N PHE A 13 16.69 -2.17 5.36
CA PHE A 13 15.82 -3.18 4.77
C PHE A 13 16.61 -4.17 3.91
N ILE A 14 16.43 -5.47 4.16
CA ILE A 14 17.13 -6.54 3.47
C ILE A 14 16.16 -7.21 2.50
N PHE A 15 16.50 -7.22 1.21
CA PHE A 15 15.78 -7.97 0.19
C PHE A 15 16.44 -9.34 0.03
N GLU A 16 15.67 -10.41 0.22
CA GLU A 16 16.17 -11.78 0.11
C GLU A 16 16.16 -12.32 -1.32
N GLY A 17 17.08 -13.25 -1.60
CA GLY A 17 17.21 -13.93 -2.89
C GLY A 17 18.28 -13.33 -3.81
N SER A 18 18.25 -13.73 -5.08
CA SER A 18 19.21 -13.22 -6.07
C SER A 18 18.97 -11.74 -6.38
N MET A 19 20.01 -11.06 -6.89
CA MET A 19 19.91 -9.65 -7.29
C MET A 19 18.72 -9.38 -8.21
N LYS A 20 18.46 -10.26 -9.18
CA LYS A 20 17.29 -10.14 -10.08
C LYS A 20 15.96 -10.21 -9.32
N LYS A 21 15.84 -11.12 -8.34
CA LYS A 21 14.64 -11.22 -7.49
C LYS A 21 14.46 -9.99 -6.62
N ALA A 22 15.53 -9.45 -6.05
CA ALA A 22 15.48 -8.21 -5.29
C ALA A 22 15.04 -7.02 -6.15
N MET A 23 15.51 -6.91 -7.39
CA MET A 23 15.08 -5.86 -8.33
C MET A 23 13.57 -5.96 -8.65
N TRP A 24 13.05 -7.17 -8.84
CA TRP A 24 11.60 -7.37 -9.04
C TRP A 24 10.79 -7.02 -7.80
N GLN A 25 11.26 -7.40 -6.60
CA GLN A 25 10.62 -7.01 -5.34
C GLN A 25 10.57 -5.48 -5.20
N ILE A 26 11.67 -4.78 -5.46
CA ILE A 26 11.74 -3.31 -5.37
C ILE A 26 10.83 -2.65 -6.43
N GLY A 27 10.85 -3.14 -7.67
CA GLY A 27 10.10 -2.55 -8.77
C GLY A 27 8.58 -2.68 -8.61
N ASN A 28 8.11 -3.81 -8.09
CA ASN A 28 6.68 -4.08 -7.90
C ASN A 28 6.15 -3.66 -6.53
N ALA A 29 7.01 -3.25 -5.59
CA ALA A 29 6.58 -2.84 -4.27
C ALA A 29 5.83 -1.50 -4.30
N VAL A 30 4.81 -1.38 -3.45
CA VAL A 30 4.27 -0.09 -3.04
C VAL A 30 5.31 0.60 -2.13
N PRO A 31 5.64 1.88 -2.35
CA PRO A 31 6.58 2.61 -1.50
C PRO A 31 6.15 2.59 -0.02
N PRO A 32 7.02 2.27 0.96
CA PRO A 32 6.64 2.24 2.37
C PRO A 32 6.02 3.55 2.89
N ARG A 33 6.51 4.72 2.47
CA ARG A 33 5.90 6.01 2.86
C ARG A 33 4.48 6.21 2.31
N LEU A 34 4.20 5.72 1.11
CA LEU A 34 2.85 5.77 0.56
C LEU A 34 1.92 4.84 1.34
N ALA A 35 2.38 3.62 1.62
CA ALA A 35 1.64 2.66 2.41
C ALA A 35 1.34 3.17 3.83
N GLU A 36 2.29 3.87 4.46
CA GLU A 36 2.12 4.53 5.76
C GLU A 36 0.97 5.55 5.74
N CYS A 37 0.96 6.46 4.76
CA CYS A 37 -0.12 7.45 4.61
C CYS A 37 -1.50 6.78 4.41
N ILE A 38 -1.57 5.75 3.58
CA ILE A 38 -2.81 4.98 3.36
C ILE A 38 -3.24 4.31 4.66
N GLY A 39 -2.30 3.69 5.39
CA GLY A 39 -2.56 3.07 6.68
C GLY A 39 -3.17 4.07 7.67
N PHE A 40 -2.56 5.24 7.85
CA PHE A 40 -3.10 6.29 8.72
C PHE A 40 -4.50 6.74 8.32
N ALA A 41 -4.78 6.87 7.02
CA ALA A 41 -6.11 7.22 6.54
C ALA A 41 -7.15 6.13 6.84
N LEU A 42 -6.75 4.86 6.86
CA LEU A 42 -7.64 3.72 7.11
C LEU A 42 -7.89 3.44 8.61
N ILE A 43 -6.97 3.78 9.52
CA ILE A 43 -7.10 3.52 10.96
C ILE A 43 -8.47 3.88 11.55
N PRO A 44 -9.04 5.09 11.36
CA PRO A 44 -10.34 5.42 11.96
C PRO A 44 -11.45 4.49 11.47
N TYR A 45 -11.48 4.17 10.18
CA TYR A 45 -12.48 3.27 9.59
C TYR A 45 -12.32 1.84 10.11
N LEU A 46 -11.08 1.34 10.16
CA LEU A 46 -10.80 0.01 10.69
C LEU A 46 -11.13 -0.08 12.19
N THR A 47 -10.91 1.00 12.94
CA THR A 47 -11.26 1.09 14.36
C THR A 47 -12.77 1.07 14.55
N ASP A 48 -13.52 1.82 13.73
CA ASP A 48 -14.98 1.83 13.81
C ASP A 48 -15.58 0.46 13.47
N ILE A 49 -15.03 -0.23 12.47
CA ILE A 49 -15.39 -1.62 12.14
C ILE A 49 -15.07 -2.55 13.32
N ALA A 50 -13.86 -2.45 13.91
CA ALA A 50 -13.44 -3.29 15.02
C ALA A 50 -14.28 -3.08 16.29
N LEU A 51 -14.76 -1.85 16.52
CA LEU A 51 -15.65 -1.50 17.64
C LEU A 51 -17.13 -1.72 17.32
N ASN A 52 -17.46 -2.24 16.13
CA ASN A 52 -18.82 -2.44 15.64
C ASN A 52 -19.70 -1.20 15.75
N LYS A 53 -19.12 -0.01 15.52
CA LYS A 53 -19.86 1.25 15.52
C LYS A 53 -20.76 1.31 14.28
N PRO A 54 -21.98 1.86 14.39
CA PRO A 54 -22.83 2.06 13.23
C PRO A 54 -22.14 3.01 12.25
N SER A 55 -21.97 2.55 11.00
CA SER A 55 -21.34 3.30 9.93
C SER A 55 -22.10 4.59 9.67
N LEU A 56 -21.48 5.75 9.95
CA LEU A 56 -22.04 7.06 9.57
C LEU A 56 -21.87 7.35 8.05
N VAL A 57 -21.17 6.47 7.34
CA VAL A 57 -20.84 6.61 5.91
C VAL A 57 -21.61 5.55 5.09
N THR A 58 -22.77 5.95 4.56
CA THR A 58 -22.92 6.31 3.15
C THR A 58 -22.00 5.77 2.03
N VAL A 59 -21.36 4.60 2.08
CA VAL A 59 -20.52 4.19 0.93
C VAL A 59 -21.43 3.83 -0.26
N LYS A 60 -21.57 4.75 -1.22
CA LYS A 60 -22.02 4.38 -2.56
C LYS A 60 -20.91 3.51 -3.16
N PRO A 61 -21.23 2.30 -3.67
CA PRO A 61 -20.24 1.49 -4.34
C PRO A 61 -19.63 2.31 -5.48
N PRO A 62 -18.30 2.35 -5.62
CA PRO A 62 -17.69 2.95 -6.80
C PRO A 62 -18.24 2.22 -8.01
N GLU A 63 -18.75 2.97 -8.99
CA GLU A 63 -19.07 2.43 -10.31
C GLU A 63 -17.85 1.67 -10.79
N GLN A 64 -18.06 0.42 -11.22
CA GLN A 64 -17.00 -0.51 -11.56
C GLN A 64 -16.11 0.13 -12.63
N ILE A 65 -14.92 0.59 -12.23
CA ILE A 65 -13.95 1.20 -13.15
C ILE A 65 -13.50 0.09 -14.09
N GLN A 66 -14.06 0.06 -15.30
CA GLN A 66 -13.54 -0.78 -16.38
C GLN A 66 -12.17 -0.22 -16.77
N LEU A 67 -11.11 -0.86 -16.29
CA LEU A 67 -9.77 -0.63 -16.80
C LEU A 67 -9.71 -1.24 -18.21
N VAL A 68 -9.91 -0.41 -19.22
CA VAL A 68 -9.65 -0.75 -20.62
C VAL A 68 -8.14 -0.70 -20.80
N PHE A 69 -7.53 -1.85 -21.08
CA PHE A 69 -6.17 -1.93 -21.58
C PHE A 69 -6.25 -2.04 -23.10
N ASP A 70 -5.91 -0.96 -23.79
CA ASP A 70 -5.64 -0.98 -25.24
C ASP A 70 -4.27 -1.61 -25.52
#